data_AF-A0A8S1QIE9-F1
#
_entry.id   AF-A0A8S1QIE9-F1
#
_cell.length_a   1.000
_cell.length_b   1.000
_cell.length_c   1.000
_cell.angle_alpha   90.00
_cell.angle_beta   90.00
_cell.angle_gamma   90.00
#
_symmetry.space_group_name_H-M   'P 1'
#
loop_
_entity.id
_entity.type
_entity.pdbx_description
1 polymer ?
#
loop_
_entity_poly.entity_id
_entity_poly.type
_entity_poly.pdbx_seq_one_letter_code
_entity_poly.pdbx_strand_id
1 'polypeptide(L)'
;MEISLEQISNNKFRQEIKQYKIEKKQQVDQNKIYDQIVKEILIMKRRYRLKLIKSFNQKIRQAHIMDSTKERVEGTRATVIEIIGRTGSRGGITQVKVQLVGQQRTLIRNVMGPVRKGDTLELMECEREARRLR
;
A
#
# COMPACT_ATOMS: atom_id res chain seq x y z
N MET A 1 47.87 2.44 -72.43
CA MET A 1 46.91 2.12 -71.36
C MET A 1 47.32 2.88 -70.11
N GLU A 2 47.05 4.19 -70.06
CA GLU A 2 47.31 4.99 -68.86
C GLU A 2 46.02 5.67 -68.48
N ILE A 3 45.36 5.15 -67.45
CA ILE A 3 44.30 5.89 -66.75
C ILE A 3 45.04 6.97 -65.97
N SER A 4 44.70 8.25 -66.19
CA SER A 4 45.40 9.35 -65.51
C SER A 4 45.23 9.24 -64.00
N LEU A 5 46.29 9.53 -63.23
CA LEU A 5 46.29 9.48 -61.76
C LEU A 5 45.14 10.31 -61.14
N GLU A 6 44.72 11.38 -61.83
CA GLU A 6 43.55 12.19 -61.48
C GLU A 6 42.22 11.45 -61.59
N GLN A 7 42.04 10.60 -62.61
CA GLN A 7 40.83 9.78 -62.76
C GLN A 7 40.73 8.71 -61.65
N ILE A 8 41.86 8.14 -61.23
CA ILE A 8 41.93 7.17 -60.13
C ILE A 8 41.61 7.87 -58.79
N SER A 9 42.20 9.04 -58.54
CA SER A 9 41.96 9.83 -57.34
C SER A 9 40.49 10.26 -57.20
N ASN A 10 39.89 10.73 -58.30
CA ASN A 10 38.48 11.13 -58.34
C ASN A 10 37.51 9.96 -58.11
N ASN A 11 37.85 8.75 -58.58
CA ASN A 11 37.03 7.56 -58.33
C ASN A 11 37.14 7.09 -56.88
N LYS A 12 38.33 7.15 -56.30
CA LYS A 12 38.59 6.81 -54.90
C LYS A 12 37.84 7.74 -53.94
N PHE A 13 37.88 9.05 -54.21
CA PHE A 13 37.14 10.06 -53.47
C PHE A 13 35.60 9.86 -53.55
N ARG A 14 35.09 9.47 -54.72
CA ARG A 14 33.66 9.12 -54.87
C ARG A 14 33.25 7.89 -54.09
N GLN A 15 34.14 6.90 -53.95
CA GLN A 15 33.87 5.72 -53.13
C GLN A 15 33.86 6.05 -51.63
N GLU A 16 34.79 6.89 -51.17
CA GLU A 16 34.84 7.35 -49.76
C GLU A 16 33.57 8.13 -49.36
N ILE A 17 33.08 9.04 -50.21
CA ILE A 17 31.81 9.76 -49.95
C ILE A 17 30.61 8.82 -49.91
N LYS A 18 30.56 7.79 -50.78
CA LYS A 18 29.49 6.78 -50.75
C LYS A 18 29.54 5.98 -49.44
N GLN A 19 30.73 5.57 -49.02
CA GLN A 19 30.94 4.82 -47.78
C GLN A 19 30.54 5.64 -46.55
N TYR A 20 30.96 6.91 -46.47
CA TYR A 20 30.56 7.84 -45.40
C TYR A 20 29.04 8.03 -45.32
N LYS A 21 28.35 8.15 -46.46
CA LYS A 21 26.88 8.27 -46.51
C LYS A 21 26.18 6.99 -46.01
N ILE A 22 26.72 5.81 -46.32
CA ILE A 22 26.20 4.52 -45.84
C ILE A 22 26.40 4.40 -44.34
N GLU A 23 27.59 4.71 -43.83
CA GLU A 23 27.90 4.67 -42.40
C GLU A 23 27.01 5.63 -41.60
N LYS A 24 26.83 6.87 -42.07
CA LYS A 24 25.90 7.84 -41.46
C LYS A 24 24.45 7.34 -41.47
N LYS A 25 23.99 6.71 -42.55
CA LYS A 25 22.63 6.17 -42.64
C LYS A 25 22.44 4.99 -41.68
N GLN A 26 23.40 4.07 -41.62
CA GLN A 26 23.40 2.95 -40.67
C GLN A 26 23.38 3.45 -39.22
N GLN A 27 24.11 4.53 -38.92
CA GLN A 27 24.15 5.14 -37.59
C GLN A 27 22.81 5.81 -37.21
N VAL A 28 22.13 6.49 -38.16
CA VAL A 28 20.77 7.03 -37.96
C VAL A 28 19.75 5.91 -37.74
N ASP A 29 19.85 4.81 -38.48
CA ASP A 29 18.95 3.67 -38.33
C ASP A 29 19.16 2.94 -36.99
N GLN A 30 20.40 2.80 -36.51
CA GLN A 30 20.68 2.29 -35.16
C GLN A 30 20.07 3.17 -34.04
N ASN A 31 20.13 4.50 -34.17
CA ASN A 31 19.53 5.41 -33.20
C ASN A 31 18.00 5.31 -33.18
N LYS A 32 17.35 5.11 -34.32
CA LYS A 32 15.89 4.88 -34.39
C LYS A 32 15.48 3.58 -33.69
N ILE A 33 16.27 2.52 -33.85
CA ILE A 33 16.05 1.24 -33.16
C ILE A 33 16.17 1.43 -31.65
N TYR A 34 17.17 2.18 -31.20
CA TYR A 34 17.37 2.48 -29.78
C TYR A 34 16.18 3.25 -29.18
N ASP A 35 15.70 4.29 -29.87
CA ASP A 35 14.52 5.06 -29.45
C ASP A 35 13.24 4.19 -29.39
N GLN A 36 13.08 3.26 -30.33
CA GLN A 36 11.95 2.34 -30.35
C GLN A 36 11.99 1.40 -29.12
N ILE A 37 13.16 0.84 -28.79
CA ILE A 37 13.37 -0.03 -27.63
C ILE A 37 13.12 0.74 -26.32
N VAL A 38 13.64 1.97 -26.21
CA VAL A 38 13.43 2.81 -25.03
C VAL A 38 11.94 3.14 -24.85
N LYS A 39 11.22 3.46 -25.93
CA LYS A 39 9.75 3.67 -25.89
C LYS A 39 9.00 2.42 -25.43
N GLU A 40 9.33 1.24 -25.96
CA GLU A 40 8.75 -0.05 -25.56
C GLU A 40 8.95 -0.32 -24.06
N ILE A 41 10.17 -0.13 -23.55
CA ILE A 41 10.50 -0.27 -22.12
C ILE A 41 9.70 0.72 -21.27
N LEU A 42 9.59 1.98 -21.71
CA LEU A 42 8.84 3.01 -20.98
C LEU A 42 7.34 2.67 -20.90
N ILE A 43 6.77 2.19 -22.01
CA ILE A 43 5.38 1.71 -22.08
C ILE A 43 5.18 0.53 -21.14
N MET A 44 6.10 -0.43 -21.14
CA MET A 44 6.05 -1.60 -20.25
C MET A 44 6.09 -1.18 -18.77
N LYS A 45 7.03 -0.29 -18.39
CA LYS A 45 7.13 0.27 -17.02
C LYS A 45 5.84 0.97 -16.61
N ARG A 46 5.24 1.76 -17.50
CA ARG A 46 3.94 2.44 -17.25
C ARG A 46 2.81 1.43 -17.04
N ARG A 47 2.72 0.39 -17.87
CA ARG A 47 1.72 -0.68 -17.72
C ARG A 47 1.85 -1.43 -16.39
N TYR A 48 3.07 -1.80 -16.00
CA TYR A 48 3.33 -2.48 -14.73
C TYR A 48 2.95 -1.61 -13.53
N ARG A 49 3.33 -0.31 -13.55
CA ARG A 49 2.93 0.66 -12.52
C ARG A 49 1.41 0.82 -12.42
N LEU A 50 0.72 0.92 -13.55
CA LEU A 50 -0.75 1.03 -13.56
C LEU A 50 -1.42 -0.25 -13.03
N LYS A 51 -0.88 -1.43 -13.33
CA LYS A 51 -1.40 -2.72 -12.82
C LYS A 51 -1.28 -2.81 -11.30
N LEU A 52 -0.13 -2.38 -10.74
CA LEU A 52 0.09 -2.27 -9.29
C LEU A 52 -0.90 -1.32 -8.63
N ILE A 53 -1.05 -0.10 -9.17
CA ILE A 53 -1.97 0.90 -8.62
C ILE A 53 -3.42 0.40 -8.64
N LYS A 54 -3.86 -0.22 -9.74
CA LYS A 54 -5.22 -0.79 -9.84
C LYS A 54 -5.44 -1.89 -8.80
N SER A 55 -4.48 -2.81 -8.65
CA SER A 55 -4.55 -3.89 -7.64
C SER A 55 -4.63 -3.34 -6.22
N PHE A 56 -3.81 -2.35 -5.90
CA PHE A 56 -3.82 -1.70 -4.58
C PHE A 56 -5.16 -1.01 -4.29
N ASN A 57 -5.67 -0.21 -5.23
CA ASN A 57 -6.95 0.46 -5.07
C ASN A 57 -8.12 -0.52 -4.95
N GLN A 58 -8.06 -1.65 -5.67
CA GLN A 58 -9.06 -2.72 -5.56
C GLN A 58 -9.05 -3.36 -4.16
N LYS A 59 -7.86 -3.59 -3.57
CA LYS A 59 -7.74 -4.10 -2.19
C LYS A 59 -8.30 -3.10 -1.17
N ILE A 60 -8.01 -1.81 -1.30
CA ILE A 60 -8.59 -0.78 -0.42
C ILE A 60 -10.12 -0.78 -0.52
N ARG A 61 -10.65 -0.83 -1.75
CA ARG A 61 -12.11 -0.85 -1.96
C ARG A 61 -12.75 -2.10 -1.34
N GLN A 62 -12.12 -3.27 -1.48
CA GLN A 62 -12.59 -4.51 -0.86
C GLN A 62 -12.57 -4.43 0.67
N ALA A 63 -11.50 -3.90 1.27
CA ALA A 63 -11.41 -3.73 2.73
C ALA A 63 -12.53 -2.80 3.25
N HIS A 64 -12.79 -1.69 2.56
CA HIS A 64 -13.88 -0.79 2.91
C HIS A 64 -15.27 -1.44 2.79
N ILE A 65 -15.49 -2.24 1.74
CA ILE A 65 -16.75 -2.98 1.57
C ILE A 65 -16.93 -3.98 2.72
N MET A 66 -15.88 -4.72 3.09
CA MET A 66 -15.91 -5.70 4.17
C MET A 66 -16.28 -5.07 5.54
N ASP A 67 -15.77 -3.88 5.85
CA ASP A 67 -16.13 -3.15 7.08
C ASP A 67 -17.59 -2.68 7.07
N SER A 68 -18.13 -2.30 5.89
CA SER A 68 -19.52 -1.84 5.77
C SER A 68 -20.56 -2.96 5.82
N THR A 69 -20.20 -4.18 5.41
CA THR A 69 -21.10 -5.36 5.44
C THR A 69 -21.03 -6.15 6.73
N LYS A 70 -20.14 -5.79 7.66
CA LYS A 70 -20.05 -6.44 8.96
C LYS A 70 -21.29 -6.04 9.75
N GLU A 71 -22.19 -7.00 10.01
CA GLU A 71 -23.31 -6.80 10.94
C GLU A 71 -22.74 -6.22 12.24
N ARG A 72 -23.21 -5.03 12.61
CA ARG A 72 -22.90 -4.45 13.91
C ARG A 72 -23.63 -5.31 14.92
N VAL A 73 -22.93 -6.26 15.53
CA VAL A 73 -23.43 -6.95 16.72
C VAL A 73 -23.70 -5.84 17.74
N GLU A 74 -24.97 -5.65 18.07
CA GLU A 74 -25.41 -4.56 18.93
C GLU A 74 -24.87 -4.80 20.33
N GLY A 75 -23.80 -4.09 20.70
CA GLY A 75 -23.17 -4.23 21.99
C GLY A 75 -23.99 -3.55 23.07
N THR A 76 -24.03 -4.14 24.26
CA THR A 76 -24.70 -3.52 25.41
C THR A 76 -23.81 -2.41 25.96
N ARG A 77 -24.34 -1.19 26.06
CA ARG A 77 -23.60 -0.06 26.64
C ARG A 77 -23.54 -0.17 28.16
N ALA A 78 -22.38 0.15 28.72
CA ALA A 78 -22.13 0.16 30.16
C ALA A 78 -21.30 1.39 30.56
N THR A 79 -21.61 1.99 31.70
CA THR A 79 -20.88 3.16 32.23
C THR A 79 -19.91 2.72 33.32
N VAL A 80 -18.69 3.25 33.29
CA VAL A 80 -17.68 2.99 34.33
C VAL A 80 -18.04 3.72 35.61
N ILE A 81 -18.34 2.97 36.67
CA ILE A 81 -18.63 3.53 38.00
C ILE A 81 -17.32 3.71 38.79
N GLU A 82 -16.46 2.70 38.74
CA GLU A 82 -15.32 2.60 39.64
C GLU A 82 -14.12 1.96 38.96
N ILE A 83 -12.93 2.50 39.25
CA ILE A 83 -11.65 1.91 38.87
C ILE A 83 -11.18 1.08 40.08
N ILE A 84 -11.07 -0.23 39.89
CA ILE A 84 -10.69 -1.17 40.96
C ILE A 84 -9.18 -1.16 41.16
N GLY A 85 -8.41 -1.22 40.06
CA GLY A 85 -6.95 -1.25 40.13
C GLY A 85 -6.31 -1.73 38.84
N ARG A 86 -4.97 -1.76 38.79
CA ARG A 86 -4.21 -2.29 37.64
C ARG A 86 -3.95 -3.79 37.83
N THR A 87 -4.03 -4.53 36.74
CA THR A 87 -3.84 -5.98 36.68
C THR A 87 -2.99 -6.41 35.48
N GLY A 88 -2.64 -7.69 35.43
CA GLY A 88 -1.79 -8.30 34.40
C GLY A 88 -0.29 -8.14 34.67
N SER A 89 0.52 -9.09 34.18
CA SER A 89 1.97 -9.14 34.45
C SER A 89 2.75 -7.90 33.99
N ARG A 90 2.24 -7.18 33.00
CA ARG A 90 2.83 -5.94 32.46
C ARG A 90 2.10 -4.66 32.91
N GLY A 91 1.09 -4.77 33.77
CA GLY A 91 0.33 -3.63 34.32
C GLY A 91 -0.49 -2.82 33.29
N GLY A 92 -0.58 -3.24 32.03
CA GLY A 92 -1.30 -2.53 30.96
C GLY A 92 -2.83 -2.64 31.01
N ILE A 93 -3.37 -3.37 31.98
CA ILE A 93 -4.80 -3.65 32.12
C ILE A 93 -5.30 -2.97 33.38
N THR A 94 -6.43 -2.29 33.28
CA THR A 94 -7.14 -1.69 34.41
C THR A 94 -8.44 -2.46 34.62
N GLN A 95 -8.63 -2.98 35.83
CA GLN A 95 -9.88 -3.60 36.23
C GLN A 95 -10.86 -2.50 36.66
N VAL A 96 -12.08 -2.52 36.11
CA VAL A 96 -13.13 -1.53 36.35
C VAL A 96 -14.44 -2.22 36.71
N LYS A 97 -15.25 -1.54 37.53
CA LYS A 97 -16.65 -1.88 37.75
C LYS A 97 -17.50 -1.00 36.83
N VAL A 98 -18.34 -1.64 36.02
CA VAL A 98 -19.26 -0.97 35.10
C VAL A 98 -20.70 -1.29 35.46
N GLN A 99 -21.62 -0.39 35.14
CA GLN A 99 -23.07 -0.62 35.23
C GLN A 99 -23.68 -0.55 33.84
N LEU A 100 -24.54 -1.52 33.53
CA LEU A 100 -25.23 -1.57 32.27
C LEU A 100 -26.23 -0.41 32.16
N VAL A 101 -26.25 0.27 31.01
CA VAL A 101 -27.19 1.38 30.80
C VAL A 101 -28.62 0.81 30.77
N GLY A 102 -29.51 1.38 31.58
CA GLY A 102 -30.91 0.93 31.69
C GLY A 102 -31.12 -0.29 32.62
N GLN A 103 -30.07 -0.79 33.28
CA GLN A 103 -30.18 -1.87 34.27
C GLN A 103 -29.41 -1.50 35.55
N GLN A 104 -29.86 -1.98 36.71
CA GLN A 104 -29.10 -1.80 37.96
C GLN A 104 -27.94 -2.80 38.12
N ARG A 105 -27.72 -3.67 37.12
CA ARG A 105 -26.68 -4.71 37.14
C ARG A 105 -25.29 -4.11 36.93
N THR A 106 -24.36 -4.49 37.80
CA THR A 106 -22.94 -4.16 37.68
C THR A 106 -22.11 -5.37 37.26
N LEU A 107 -21.02 -5.13 36.54
CA LEU A 107 -20.08 -6.16 36.08
C LEU A 107 -18.65 -5.70 36.34
N ILE A 108 -17.72 -6.64 36.55
CA ILE A 108 -16.28 -6.34 36.59
C ILE A 108 -15.65 -6.65 35.23
N ARG A 109 -14.92 -5.70 34.66
CA ARG A 109 -14.25 -5.83 33.36
C ARG A 109 -12.80 -5.41 33.40
N ASN A 110 -12.03 -6.03 32.52
CA ASN A 110 -10.65 -5.65 32.26
C ASN A 110 -10.65 -4.75 31.03
N VAL A 111 -10.14 -3.53 31.19
CA VAL A 111 -9.98 -2.55 30.12
C VAL A 111 -8.49 -2.40 29.84
N MET A 112 -8.11 -2.44 28.57
CA MET A 112 -6.75 -2.15 28.17
C MET A 112 -6.59 -0.63 28.00
N GLY A 113 -5.53 -0.07 28.59
CA GLY A 113 -5.23 1.36 28.46
C GLY A 113 -5.89 2.25 29.51
N PRO A 114 -5.82 3.59 29.32
CA PRO A 114 -6.37 4.56 30.25
C PRO A 114 -7.90 4.55 30.22
N VAL A 115 -8.51 4.60 31.39
CA VAL A 115 -9.97 4.65 31.59
C VAL A 115 -10.28 5.52 32.80
N ARG A 116 -11.39 6.25 32.77
CA ARG A 116 -11.85 7.15 33.81
C ARG A 116 -13.27 6.78 34.26
N LYS A 117 -13.65 7.21 35.46
CA LYS A 117 -15.04 7.12 35.92
C LYS A 117 -15.92 7.96 34.99
N GLY A 118 -17.08 7.41 34.61
CA GLY A 118 -18.01 8.02 33.66
C GLY A 118 -17.80 7.63 32.20
N ASP A 119 -16.70 6.95 31.85
CA ASP A 119 -16.50 6.47 30.47
C ASP A 119 -17.57 5.42 30.10
N THR A 120 -17.95 5.38 28.83
CA THR A 120 -18.90 4.37 28.31
C THR A 120 -18.14 3.27 27.56
N LEU A 121 -18.41 2.02 27.91
CA LEU A 121 -17.93 0.83 27.23
C LEU A 121 -19.07 0.17 26.46
N GLU A 122 -18.74 -0.42 25.32
CA GLU A 122 -19.62 -1.31 24.59
C GLU A 122 -19.22 -2.76 24.85
N LEU A 123 -20.13 -3.53 25.47
CA LEU A 123 -19.91 -4.92 25.85
C LEU A 123 -20.56 -5.86 24.84
N MET A 124 -19.75 -6.69 24.19
CA MET A 124 -20.23 -7.72 23.26
C MET A 124 -20.84 -8.93 23.98
N GLU A 125 -20.39 -9.20 25.21
CA GLU A 125 -20.87 -10.29 26.05
C GLU A 125 -21.11 -9.75 27.46
N CYS A 126 -22.33 -9.85 28.00
CA CYS A 126 -22.69 -9.35 29.34
C CYS A 126 -22.68 -10.43 30.44
N GLU A 127 -22.52 -11.70 30.08
CA GLU A 127 -22.64 -12.82 31.03
C GLU A 127 -21.38 -13.04 31.87
N ARG A 128 -20.20 -12.78 31.30
CA ARG A 128 -18.91 -13.05 31.94
C ARG A 128 -18.42 -11.87 32.78
N GLU A 129 -17.62 -12.15 33.79
CA GLU A 129 -16.94 -11.13 34.59
C GLU A 129 -15.46 -11.45 34.77
N ALA A 130 -14.64 -10.41 34.87
CA ALA A 130 -13.23 -10.58 35.19
C ALA A 130 -13.07 -11.01 36.66
N ARG A 131 -12.15 -11.94 36.90
CA ARG A 131 -11.80 -12.38 38.26
C ARG A 131 -11.31 -11.19 39.08
N ARG A 132 -11.84 -11.02 40.30
CA ARG A 132 -11.39 -9.98 41.22
C ARG A 132 -9.91 -10.13 41.54
N LEU A 133 -9.22 -8.99 41.59
CA LEU A 133 -7.91 -8.89 42.23
C LEU A 133 -8.01 -9.37 43.68
N ARG A 134 -7.02 -10.15 44.13
CA ARG A 134 -6.82 -10.54 45.53
C ARG A 134 -5.81 -9.60 46.16
#